data_AF-A0A0S7WQP8-F1
#
_entry.id   AF-A0A0S7WQP8-F1
#
_cell.length_a   1.000
_cell.length_b   1.000
_cell.length_c   1.000
_cell.angle_alpha   90.00
_cell.angle_beta   90.00
_cell.angle_gamma   90.00
#
_symmetry.space_group_name_H-M   'P 1'
#
loop_
_entity.id
_entity.type
_entity.pdbx_description
1 polymer ?
#
loop_
_entity_poly.entity_id
_entity_poly.type
_entity_poly.pdbx_seq_one_letter_code
_entity_poly.pdbx_strand_id
1 'polypeptide(L)'
;MARPLLEMKASRIAALLIMLAVVSPLAVNALSAEAQDNLLQNPGFEDGAAGWEYSGGVLTYTNNPVYCGSRAAIFIISEAEGYIYQTIPVSPEA
;
A
#
# COMPACT_ATOMS: atom_id res chain seq x y z
N MET A 1 14.49 49.93 21.52
CA MET A 1 13.40 48.93 21.60
C MET A 1 13.68 47.82 20.59
N ALA A 2 14.11 46.64 21.05
CA ALA A 2 14.34 45.48 20.20
C ALA A 2 13.01 44.73 20.02
N ARG A 3 12.49 44.65 18.78
CA ARG A 3 11.43 43.69 18.42
C ARG A 3 11.99 42.28 18.63
N PRO A 4 11.43 41.45 19.51
CA PRO A 4 12.07 40.20 19.88
C PRO A 4 11.94 39.17 18.77
N LEU A 5 12.99 38.35 18.66
CA LEU A 5 13.23 37.21 17.76
C LEU A 5 12.10 36.14 17.67
N LEU A 6 10.98 36.34 18.36
CA LEU A 6 9.88 35.39 18.48
C LEU A 6 9.00 35.33 17.22
N GLU A 7 8.78 36.47 16.57
CA GLU A 7 7.93 36.60 15.37
C GLU A 7 8.49 35.81 14.16
N MET A 8 9.83 35.70 14.05
CA MET A 8 10.48 35.04 12.92
C MET A 8 10.49 33.50 13.04
N LYS A 9 10.39 32.95 14.25
CA LYS A 9 10.35 31.49 14.48
C LYS A 9 8.94 30.93 14.34
N ALA A 10 7.92 31.66 14.82
CA ALA A 10 6.52 31.27 14.67
C ALA A 10 6.08 31.27 13.19
N SER A 11 6.53 32.25 12.40
CA SER A 11 6.26 32.33 10.95
C SER A 11 6.88 31.15 10.17
N ARG A 12 8.08 30.69 10.53
CA ARG A 12 8.72 29.52 9.91
C ARG A 12 8.02 28.21 10.28
N ILE A 13 7.54 28.07 11.52
CA ILE A 13 6.83 26.87 11.99
C ILE A 13 5.43 26.78 11.35
N ALA A 14 4.70 27.90 11.27
CA ALA A 14 3.41 27.96 10.56
C ALA A 14 3.59 27.69 9.06
N ALA A 15 4.63 28.26 8.43
CA ALA A 15 4.95 27.98 7.02
C ALA A 15 5.37 26.52 6.79
N LEU A 16 6.11 25.89 7.71
CA LEU A 16 6.46 24.45 7.62
C LEU A 16 5.23 23.56 7.80
N LEU A 17 4.30 23.88 8.71
CA LEU A 17 3.07 23.11 8.92
C LEU A 17 2.10 23.27 7.74
N ILE A 18 2.04 24.45 7.11
CA ILE A 18 1.27 24.68 5.88
C ILE A 18 1.93 23.99 4.68
N MET A 19 3.26 24.03 4.54
CA MET A 19 3.96 23.27 3.49
C MET A 19 3.85 21.76 3.69
N LEU A 20 3.87 21.26 4.93
CA LEU A 20 3.67 19.84 5.23
C LEU A 20 2.22 19.40 4.93
N ALA A 21 1.23 20.29 5.09
CA ALA A 21 -0.17 20.00 4.76
C ALA A 21 -0.51 20.11 3.26
N VAL A 22 0.29 20.82 2.46
CA VAL A 22 0.06 20.99 1.01
C VAL A 22 0.85 20.00 0.15
N VAL A 23 1.93 19.41 0.67
CA VAL A 23 2.70 18.38 -0.07
C VAL A 23 2.02 17.00 -0.01
N SER A 24 1.09 16.76 0.92
CA SER A 24 0.46 15.45 1.10
C SER A 24 -0.54 14.97 0.03
N PRO A 25 -1.17 15.81 -0.83
CA PRO A 25 -2.03 15.27 -1.89
C PRO A 25 -1.31 14.98 -3.22
N LEU A 26 -0.13 15.54 -3.49
CA LEU A 26 0.42 15.55 -4.85
C LEU A 26 1.31 14.33 -5.19
N ALA A 27 1.73 13.53 -4.20
CA ALA A 27 2.51 12.32 -4.42
C ALA A 27 1.67 11.03 -4.46
N VAL A 28 0.34 11.12 -4.45
CA VAL A 28 -0.53 9.93 -4.54
C VAL A 28 -0.96 9.64 -6.00
N ASN A 29 -0.76 10.57 -6.93
CA ASN A 29 -1.30 10.48 -8.29
C ASN A 29 -0.35 9.85 -9.33
N ALA A 30 0.75 9.22 -8.91
CA ALA A 30 1.70 8.54 -9.80
C ALA A 30 1.66 7.00 -9.74
N LEU A 31 0.64 6.40 -9.13
CA LEU A 31 0.50 4.94 -9.01
C LEU A 31 -0.93 4.48 -9.32
N SER A 32 -1.40 4.59 -10.57
CA SER A 32 -2.57 3.80 -11.02
C SER A 32 -2.86 3.84 -12.52
N ALA A 33 -1.98 4.35 -13.39
CA ALA A 33 -2.30 4.41 -14.82
C ALA A 33 -2.24 3.02 -15.52
N GLU A 34 -1.64 2.00 -14.87
CA GLU A 34 -1.57 0.61 -15.36
C GLU A 34 -2.48 -0.35 -14.55
N ALA A 35 -3.23 0.15 -13.55
CA ALA A 35 -4.15 -0.67 -12.75
C ALA A 35 -5.53 -0.80 -13.38
N GLN A 36 -5.65 -0.58 -14.70
CA GLN A 36 -6.95 -0.39 -15.31
C GLN A 36 -7.70 -1.69 -15.63
N ASP A 37 -7.15 -2.90 -15.41
CA ASP A 37 -7.90 -4.16 -15.58
C ASP A 37 -7.44 -5.32 -14.67
N ASN A 38 -6.89 -5.06 -13.48
CA ASN A 38 -6.62 -6.16 -12.54
C ASN A 38 -7.89 -6.54 -11.78
N LEU A 39 -8.45 -7.70 -12.10
CA LEU A 39 -9.66 -8.22 -11.43
C LEU A 39 -9.39 -8.84 -10.06
N LEU A 40 -8.12 -9.12 -9.72
CA LEU A 40 -7.76 -9.69 -8.43
C LEU A 40 -8.00 -8.66 -7.32
N GLN A 41 -8.56 -9.13 -6.21
CA GLN A 41 -8.66 -8.33 -4.99
C GLN A 41 -7.31 -8.35 -4.28
N ASN A 42 -6.83 -7.20 -3.79
CA ASN A 42 -5.56 -7.13 -3.05
C ASN A 42 -4.39 -7.88 -3.75
N PRO A 43 -4.07 -7.58 -5.03
CA PRO A 43 -3.03 -8.30 -5.77
C PRO A 43 -1.61 -8.03 -5.25
N GLY A 44 -1.42 -6.93 -4.51
CA GLY A 44 -0.13 -6.54 -3.92
C GLY A 44 0.07 -6.99 -2.47
N PHE A 45 -0.93 -7.63 -1.84
CA PHE A 45 -0.89 -8.03 -0.42
C PHE A 45 -0.74 -6.86 0.59
N GLU A 46 -1.07 -5.64 0.17
CA GLU A 46 -1.02 -4.45 1.02
C GLU A 46 -2.07 -4.51 2.15
N ASP A 47 -3.15 -5.28 1.94
CA ASP A 47 -4.12 -5.63 3.00
C ASP A 47 -3.86 -7.04 3.60
N GLY A 48 -2.58 -7.46 3.60
CA GLY A 48 -2.19 -8.79 4.05
C GLY A 48 -2.73 -9.88 3.13
N ALA A 49 -3.25 -10.97 3.71
CA ALA A 49 -3.82 -12.10 2.96
C ALA A 49 -5.32 -11.93 2.63
N ALA A 50 -5.93 -10.77 2.92
CA ALA A 50 -7.35 -10.53 2.66
C ALA A 50 -7.69 -10.75 1.17
N GLY A 51 -8.80 -11.44 0.91
CA GLY A 51 -9.26 -11.78 -0.44
C GLY A 51 -8.62 -13.03 -1.05
N TRP A 52 -7.58 -13.60 -0.41
CA TRP A 52 -6.91 -14.81 -0.87
C TRP A 52 -7.32 -16.03 -0.04
N GLU A 53 -7.74 -17.09 -0.73
CA GLU A 53 -7.93 -18.41 -0.15
C GLU A 53 -6.64 -19.22 -0.24
N TYR A 54 -6.41 -20.13 0.71
CA TYR A 54 -5.21 -20.97 0.72
C TYR A 54 -5.47 -22.35 1.34
N SER A 55 -4.68 -23.33 0.93
CA SER A 55 -4.68 -24.68 1.49
C SER A 55 -3.28 -25.31 1.44
N GLY A 56 -3.02 -26.29 2.30
CA GLY A 56 -1.72 -26.99 2.36
C GLY A 56 -0.59 -26.19 3.02
N GLY A 57 -0.92 -25.10 3.71
CA GLY A 57 0.06 -24.20 4.31
C GLY A 57 -0.56 -22.99 5.02
N VAL A 58 0.28 -22.00 5.30
CA VAL A 58 -0.12 -20.71 5.90
C VAL A 58 0.27 -19.58 4.96
N LEU A 59 -0.72 -18.77 4.56
CA LEU A 59 -0.50 -17.52 3.84
C LEU A 59 -0.45 -16.35 4.84
N THR A 60 0.61 -15.55 4.75
CA THR A 60 0.81 -14.33 5.53
C THR A 60 1.48 -13.25 4.67
N TYR A 61 1.84 -12.12 5.27
CA TYR A 61 2.57 -11.04 4.61
C TYR A 61 3.90 -10.75 5.32
N THR A 62 4.83 -10.16 4.57
CA THR A 62 6.07 -9.58 5.08
C THR A 62 6.19 -8.14 4.64
N ASN A 63 6.97 -7.35 5.39
CA ASN A 63 7.38 -6.00 5.00
C ASN A 63 8.79 -5.96 4.37
N ASN A 64 9.50 -7.09 4.32
CA ASN A 64 10.80 -7.22 3.70
C ASN A 64 11.13 -8.72 3.44
N PRO A 65 11.52 -9.12 2.23
CA PRO A 65 11.60 -8.32 1.00
C PRO A 65 10.21 -7.99 0.43
N VAL A 66 10.09 -6.82 -0.21
CA VAL A 66 8.91 -6.39 -0.97
C VAL A 66 9.35 -5.91 -2.34
N TYR A 67 8.55 -6.18 -3.38
CA TYR A 67 8.86 -5.72 -4.74
C TYR A 67 8.48 -4.23 -4.91
N CYS A 68 7.26 -3.89 -4.52
CA CYS A 68 6.73 -2.54 -4.47
C CYS A 68 5.77 -2.43 -3.29
N GLY A 69 5.38 -1.21 -2.92
CA GLY A 69 4.51 -1.00 -1.76
C GLY A 69 5.22 -1.30 -0.44
N SER A 70 4.46 -1.70 0.57
CA SER A 70 4.95 -1.96 1.92
C SER A 70 4.85 -3.43 2.31
N ARG A 71 4.18 -4.26 1.53
CA ARG A 71 3.95 -5.67 1.85
C ARG A 71 4.14 -6.58 0.63
N ALA A 72 4.40 -7.85 0.93
CA ALA A 72 4.40 -8.94 -0.05
C ALA A 72 3.91 -10.22 0.63
N ALA A 73 3.36 -11.16 -0.13
CA ALA A 73 2.97 -12.46 0.39
C ALA A 73 4.17 -13.31 0.80
N ILE A 74 3.99 -14.07 1.88
CA ILE A 74 4.77 -15.27 2.18
C ILE A 74 3.79 -16.43 2.31
N PHE A 75 4.03 -17.49 1.55
CA PHE A 75 3.29 -18.74 1.68
C PHE A 75 4.22 -19.85 2.17
N ILE A 76 3.91 -20.40 3.35
CA ILE A 76 4.69 -21.46 3.98
C ILE A 76 3.90 -22.75 3.82
N ILE A 77 4.39 -23.64 2.95
CA ILE A 77 3.80 -24.95 2.71
C ILE A 77 4.17 -25.88 3.87
N SER A 78 3.16 -26.51 4.47
CA SER A 78 3.33 -27.46 5.59
C SER A 78 2.84 -28.87 5.25
N GLU A 79 2.28 -29.06 4.07
CA GLU A 79 1.81 -30.36 3.56
C GLU A 79 2.60 -30.79 2.31
N ALA A 80 2.20 -31.89 1.67
CA ALA A 80 2.85 -32.38 0.45
C ALA A 80 2.72 -31.39 -0.73
N GLU A 81 1.62 -30.64 -0.76
CA GLU A 81 1.32 -29.61 -1.75
C GLU A 81 0.66 -28.42 -1.05
N GLY A 82 0.75 -27.22 -1.64
CA GLY A 82 0.06 -26.05 -1.14
C GLY A 82 -0.20 -25.05 -2.26
N TYR A 83 -1.31 -24.32 -2.15
CA TYR A 83 -1.72 -23.35 -3.15
C TYR A 83 -2.49 -22.18 -2.52
N ILE A 84 -2.46 -21.05 -3.22
CA ILE A 84 -3.26 -19.86 -2.93
C ILE A 84 -4.08 -19.51 -4.17
N TYR A 85 -5.30 -19.03 -4.00
CA TYR A 85 -6.17 -18.71 -5.13
C TYR A 85 -7.18 -17.61 -4.78
N GLN A 86 -7.76 -17.02 -5.82
CA GLN A 86 -8.98 -16.22 -5.74
C GLN A 86 -9.98 -16.75 -6.75
N THR A 87 -11.25 -16.76 -6.37
CA THR A 87 -12.35 -17.01 -7.32
C THR A 87 -12.86 -15.67 -7.81
N ILE A 88 -12.57 -15.35 -9.08
CA ILE A 88 -12.99 -14.11 -9.72
C ILE A 88 -14.12 -14.43 -10.70
N PRO A 89 -15.32 -13.83 -10.54
CA PRO A 89 -16.37 -13.95 -11.55
C PRO A 89 -15.93 -13.20 -12.81
N VAL A 90 -15.99 -13.87 -13.95
CA VAL A 90 -15.71 -13.29 -15.26
C VAL A 90 -16.91 -13.50 -16.18
N SER A 91 -17.12 -12.58 -17.12
CA SER A 91 -18.06 -12.84 -18.21
C SER A 91 -17.40 -13.80 -19.20
N PRO A 92 -18.01 -14.96 -19.54
CA PRO A 92 -17.69 -15.57 -20.82
C PRO A 92 -18.03 -14.56 -21.93
N GLU A 93 -17.27 -14.55 -23.02
CA GLU A 93 -17.25 -13.51 -24.07
C GLU A 93 -18.64 -12.94 -24.45
N ALA A 94 -18.68 -11.63 -24.77
CA ALA A 94 -19.86 -10.92 -25.28
C ALA A 94 -20.23 -11.32 -26.72
#